data_AF-A0A8J2SDJ7-F1
#
_entry.id   AF-A0A8J2SDJ7-F1
#
_cell.length_a   1.000
_cell.length_b   1.000
_cell.length_c   1.000
_cell.angle_alpha   90.00
_cell.angle_beta   90.00
_cell.angle_gamma   90.00
#
_symmetry.space_group_name_H-M   'P 1'
#
loop_
_entity.id
_entity.type
_entity.pdbx_description
1 polymer ?
#
loop_
_entity_poly.entity_id
_entity_poly.type
_entity_poly.pdbx_seq_one_letter_code
_entity_poly.pdbx_strand_id
1 'polypeptide(L)'
;MESKDDARDRGGDLPLMAEVARYFKDQAFMCAKDEGLEVVFDDFVNEHAAAFANDAETREEGHSFEFTELHGEYLRLFEKATERVLEVAGGTREQFAAECRAALRGGARPDGERWFLDACLAALDYEAFYETMARCGRKRRKSPAETK
;
A
#
# COMPACT_ATOMS: atom_id res chain seq x y z
N MET A 1 9.49 0.60 57.18
CA MET A 1 9.93 -0.57 56.40
C MET A 1 8.76 -0.92 55.50
N GLU A 2 9.01 -0.98 54.20
CA GLU A 2 8.17 -1.58 53.14
C GLU A 2 6.81 -0.94 52.81
N SER A 3 6.81 -0.19 51.70
CA SER A 3 5.84 -0.38 50.62
C SER A 3 6.55 -0.05 49.32
N LYS A 4 6.97 -1.11 48.63
CA LYS A 4 7.58 -1.06 47.30
C LYS A 4 6.46 -1.50 46.35
N ASP A 5 5.66 -0.53 45.92
CA ASP A 5 4.59 -0.78 44.96
C ASP A 5 5.19 -1.12 43.60
N ASP A 6 4.93 -2.36 43.20
CA ASP A 6 5.08 -2.98 41.90
C ASP A 6 4.53 -2.11 40.76
N ALA A 7 5.39 -1.32 40.13
CA ALA A 7 5.16 -0.88 38.76
C ALA A 7 5.48 -2.06 37.82
N ARG A 8 4.46 -2.90 37.60
CA ARG A 8 4.49 -4.01 36.63
C ARG A 8 4.99 -3.54 35.27
N ASP A 9 6.11 -4.13 34.90
CA ASP A 9 6.66 -4.30 33.57
C ASP A 9 5.58 -4.41 32.48
N ARG A 10 5.48 -3.37 31.64
CA ARG A 10 4.79 -3.38 30.34
C ARG A 10 5.85 -3.24 29.24
N GLY A 11 6.72 -4.24 29.10
CA GLY A 11 7.84 -4.19 28.16
C GLY A 11 8.08 -5.45 27.32
N GLY A 12 7.17 -6.43 27.30
CA GLY A 12 7.50 -7.80 26.83
C GLY A 12 7.15 -8.21 25.39
N ASP A 13 6.06 -7.72 24.79
CA ASP A 13 5.47 -8.36 23.58
C ASP A 13 5.72 -7.67 22.24
N LEU A 14 6.39 -6.51 22.24
CA LEU A 14 6.71 -5.77 21.02
C LEU A 14 7.65 -6.50 20.03
N PRO A 15 8.63 -7.33 20.45
CA PRO A 15 9.56 -7.99 19.52
C PRO A 15 8.89 -9.07 18.67
N LEU A 16 8.06 -9.93 19.28
CA LEU A 16 7.43 -11.06 18.60
C LEU A 16 6.41 -10.59 17.55
N MET A 17 5.60 -9.58 17.89
CA MET A 17 4.62 -9.02 16.97
C MET A 17 5.28 -8.29 15.79
N ALA A 18 6.43 -7.65 16.01
CA ALA A 18 7.20 -7.04 14.94
C ALA A 18 7.84 -8.09 14.01
N GLU A 19 8.30 -9.22 14.54
CA GLU A 19 8.84 -10.34 13.75
C GLU A 19 7.76 -11.05 12.94
N VAL A 20 6.58 -11.28 13.52
CA VAL A 20 5.42 -11.85 12.81
C VAL A 20 4.96 -10.93 11.68
N ALA A 21 4.81 -9.62 11.95
CA ALA A 21 4.43 -8.65 10.93
C ALA A 21 5.48 -8.53 9.81
N ARG A 22 6.76 -8.67 10.15
CA ARG A 22 7.83 -8.72 9.17
C ARG A 22 7.77 -9.98 8.32
N TYR A 23 7.58 -11.15 8.94
CA TYR A 23 7.46 -12.42 8.22
C TYR A 23 6.27 -12.41 7.25
N PHE A 24 5.12 -11.93 7.71
CA PHE A 24 3.92 -11.79 6.89
C PHE A 24 4.17 -10.87 5.69
N LYS A 25 4.80 -9.71 5.95
CA LYS A 25 5.21 -8.76 4.91
C LYS A 25 6.19 -9.37 3.90
N ASP A 26 7.19 -10.13 4.36
CA ASP A 26 8.20 -10.74 3.50
C ASP A 26 7.56 -11.82 2.59
N GLN A 27 6.66 -12.66 3.14
CA GLN A 27 5.91 -13.65 2.34
C GLN A 27 4.96 -12.98 1.34
N ALA A 28 4.28 -11.92 1.77
CA ALA A 28 3.38 -11.15 0.93
C ALA A 28 4.12 -10.51 -0.25
N PHE A 29 5.27 -9.90 0.01
CA PHE A 29 6.11 -9.30 -1.02
C PHE A 29 6.64 -10.32 -2.03
N MET A 30 7.12 -11.48 -1.55
CA MET A 30 7.66 -12.52 -2.42
C MET A 30 6.57 -13.11 -3.32
N CYS A 31 5.41 -13.46 -2.77
CA CYS A 31 4.29 -13.96 -3.55
C CYS A 31 3.76 -12.91 -4.53
N ALA A 32 3.69 -11.64 -4.13
CA ALA A 32 3.30 -10.54 -5.02
C ALA A 32 4.23 -10.38 -6.23
N LYS A 33 5.53 -10.58 -6.02
CA LYS A 33 6.53 -10.53 -7.07
C LYS A 33 6.41 -11.73 -8.03
N ASP A 34 6.23 -12.93 -7.48
CA ASP A 34 6.09 -14.16 -8.27
C ASP A 34 4.82 -14.16 -9.14
N GLU A 35 3.73 -13.55 -8.66
CA GLU A 35 2.47 -13.37 -9.39
C GLU A 35 2.49 -12.19 -10.39
N GLY A 36 3.60 -11.46 -10.48
CA GLY A 36 3.74 -10.33 -11.42
C GLY A 36 2.83 -9.14 -11.11
N LEU A 37 2.43 -8.95 -9.85
CA LEU A 37 1.49 -7.90 -9.47
C LEU A 37 2.00 -6.49 -9.75
N GLU A 38 3.32 -6.29 -9.73
CA GLU A 38 3.94 -5.01 -10.08
C GLU A 38 3.51 -4.55 -11.49
N VAL A 39 3.45 -5.47 -12.46
CA VAL A 39 3.00 -5.18 -13.83
C VAL A 39 1.52 -4.85 -13.86
N VAL A 40 0.70 -5.63 -13.16
CA VAL A 40 -0.74 -5.45 -13.09
C VAL A 40 -1.12 -4.08 -12.51
N PHE A 41 -0.44 -3.66 -11.44
CA PHE A 41 -0.64 -2.33 -10.88
C PHE A 41 -0.06 -1.23 -11.75
N ASP A 42 1.09 -1.44 -12.40
CA ASP A 42 1.64 -0.44 -13.31
C ASP A 42 0.73 -0.20 -14.51
N ASP A 43 0.14 -1.26 -15.08
CA ASP A 43 -0.83 -1.17 -16.18
C ASP A 43 -2.07 -0.36 -15.78
N PHE A 44 -2.62 -0.60 -14.59
CA PHE A 44 -3.74 0.21 -14.07
C PHE A 44 -3.35 1.69 -13.91
N VAL A 45 -2.15 1.95 -13.37
CA VAL A 45 -1.62 3.31 -13.25
C VAL A 45 -1.41 3.94 -14.64
N ASN A 46 -0.91 3.18 -15.60
CA ASN A 46 -0.68 3.63 -16.98
C ASN A 46 -1.96 4.10 -17.64
N GLU A 47 -3.04 3.34 -17.47
CA GLU A 47 -4.32 3.61 -18.10
C GLU A 47 -5.02 4.85 -17.51
N HIS A 48 -4.98 5.02 -16.19
CA HIS A 48 -5.85 6.00 -15.52
C HIS A 48 -5.12 7.24 -14.98
N ALA A 49 -3.83 7.18 -14.67
CA ALA A 49 -3.13 8.25 -13.92
C ALA A 49 -3.11 9.62 -14.63
N ALA A 50 -3.24 9.64 -15.96
CA ALA A 50 -3.28 10.88 -16.73
C ALA A 50 -4.49 11.77 -16.35
N ALA A 51 -5.65 11.16 -16.04
CA ALA A 51 -6.85 11.87 -15.63
C ALA A 51 -6.68 12.53 -14.26
N PHE A 52 -6.10 11.81 -13.30
CA PHE A 52 -5.81 12.33 -11.96
C PHE A 52 -4.80 13.49 -11.98
N ALA A 53 -3.78 13.41 -12.83
CA ALA A 53 -2.83 14.50 -12.98
C ALA A 53 -3.49 15.76 -13.58
N ASN A 54 -4.49 15.59 -14.45
CA ASN A 54 -5.23 16.72 -15.01
C ASN A 54 -6.12 17.34 -13.93
N ASP A 55 -6.90 16.51 -13.24
CA ASP A 55 -7.78 16.94 -12.17
C ASP A 55 -7.00 17.69 -11.07
N ALA A 56 -5.85 17.16 -10.63
CA ALA A 56 -5.02 17.80 -9.61
C ALA A 56 -4.50 19.20 -10.02
N GLU A 57 -4.45 19.53 -11.31
CA GLU A 57 -3.99 20.82 -11.83
C GLU A 57 -5.14 21.80 -12.10
N THR A 58 -6.33 21.29 -12.45
CA THR A 58 -7.46 22.11 -12.90
C THR A 58 -8.62 22.18 -11.91
N ARG A 59 -8.59 21.39 -10.84
CA ARG A 59 -9.70 21.28 -9.90
C ARG A 59 -9.93 22.57 -9.11
N GLU A 60 -11.19 22.98 -9.06
CA GLU A 60 -11.67 24.09 -8.23
C GLU A 60 -12.31 23.59 -6.92
N GLU A 61 -13.10 22.50 -6.93
CA GLU A 61 -13.68 21.90 -5.71
C GLU A 61 -14.09 20.42 -5.91
N GLY A 62 -13.88 19.58 -4.88
CA GLY A 62 -14.35 18.18 -4.82
C GLY A 62 -13.65 17.21 -5.78
N HIS A 63 -13.70 15.91 -5.50
CA HIS A 63 -13.27 14.88 -6.46
C HIS A 63 -14.46 14.36 -7.26
N SER A 64 -14.26 14.10 -8.56
CA SER A 64 -15.26 13.41 -9.39
C SER A 64 -15.60 12.04 -8.79
N PHE A 65 -16.87 11.65 -8.91
CA PHE A 65 -17.34 10.31 -8.52
C PHE A 65 -16.57 9.19 -9.24
N GLU A 66 -16.15 9.45 -10.49
CA GLU A 66 -15.37 8.51 -11.30
C GLU A 66 -14.05 8.09 -10.62
N PHE A 67 -13.40 8.98 -9.86
CA PHE A 67 -12.18 8.63 -9.13
C PHE A 67 -12.45 7.70 -7.95
N THR A 68 -13.63 7.81 -7.35
CA THR A 68 -14.07 6.89 -6.30
C THR A 68 -14.38 5.50 -6.89
N GLU A 69 -14.97 5.44 -8.08
CA GLU A 69 -15.18 4.18 -8.80
C GLU A 69 -13.86 3.49 -9.17
N LEU A 70 -12.90 4.26 -9.71
CA LEU A 70 -11.56 3.77 -10.02
C LEU A 70 -10.81 3.28 -8.78
N HIS A 71 -10.97 3.95 -7.63
CA HIS A 71 -10.42 3.44 -6.37
C HIS A 71 -11.06 2.10 -5.97
N GLY A 72 -12.38 1.95 -6.16
CA GLY A 72 -13.07 0.68 -5.94
C GLY A 72 -12.58 -0.45 -6.86
N GLU A 73 -12.26 -0.14 -8.11
CA GLU A 73 -11.65 -1.09 -9.05
C GLU A 73 -10.24 -1.49 -8.63
N TYR A 74 -9.42 -0.51 -8.23
CA TYR A 74 -8.09 -0.73 -7.71
C TYR A 74 -8.09 -1.61 -6.46
N LEU A 75 -9.04 -1.37 -5.54
CA LEU A 75 -9.22 -2.20 -4.35
C LEU A 75 -9.58 -3.65 -4.73
N ARG A 76 -10.50 -3.87 -5.67
CA ARG A 76 -10.83 -5.23 -6.13
C ARG A 76 -9.64 -5.95 -6.78
N LEU A 77 -8.84 -5.22 -7.56
CA LEU A 77 -7.61 -5.72 -8.14
C LEU A 77 -6.64 -6.18 -7.06
N PHE A 78 -6.44 -5.33 -6.04
CA PHE A 78 -5.61 -5.61 -4.88
C PHE A 78 -6.10 -6.80 -4.05
N GLU A 79 -7.40 -6.88 -3.76
CA GLU A 79 -7.97 -8.00 -3.01
C GLU A 79 -7.76 -9.33 -3.74
N LYS A 80 -8.06 -9.38 -5.05
CA LYS A 80 -7.82 -10.57 -5.87
C LYS A 80 -6.34 -10.95 -5.90
N ALA A 81 -5.47 -9.95 -6.05
CA ALA A 81 -4.03 -10.13 -6.09
C ALA A 81 -3.45 -10.65 -4.75
N THR A 82 -4.07 -10.29 -3.64
CA THR A 82 -3.60 -10.63 -2.29
C THR A 82 -4.30 -11.84 -1.69
N GLU A 83 -5.33 -12.39 -2.33
CA GLU A 83 -5.98 -13.64 -1.87
C GLU A 83 -4.96 -14.77 -1.67
N ARG A 84 -4.09 -15.00 -2.65
CA ARG A 84 -3.07 -16.05 -2.56
C ARG A 84 -2.01 -15.77 -1.49
N VAL A 85 -1.67 -14.49 -1.32
CA VAL A 85 -0.77 -14.02 -0.27
C VAL A 85 -1.33 -14.35 1.12
N LEU A 86 -2.60 -14.04 1.34
CA LEU A 86 -3.29 -14.26 2.61
C LEU A 86 -3.45 -15.75 2.91
N GLU A 87 -3.73 -16.57 1.88
CA GLU A 87 -3.76 -18.03 1.99
C GLU A 87 -2.42 -18.62 2.45
N VAL A 88 -1.31 -18.16 1.85
CA VAL A 88 0.04 -18.67 2.15
C VAL A 88 0.53 -18.19 3.51
N ALA A 89 0.26 -16.93 3.84
CA ALA A 89 0.74 -16.32 5.08
C ALA A 89 -0.16 -16.61 6.31
N GLY A 90 -1.35 -17.17 6.11
CA GLY A 90 -2.25 -17.63 7.17
C GLY A 90 -2.94 -16.51 7.96
N GLY A 91 -3.13 -15.34 7.35
CA GLY A 91 -3.70 -14.15 8.00
C GLY A 91 -4.98 -13.64 7.34
N THR A 92 -5.64 -12.67 7.98
CA THR A 92 -6.84 -12.01 7.44
C THR A 92 -6.51 -10.72 6.70
N ARG A 93 -7.46 -10.23 5.88
CA ARG A 93 -7.36 -8.95 5.18
C ARG A 93 -7.13 -7.80 6.16
N GLU A 94 -7.80 -7.81 7.31
CA GLU A 94 -7.70 -6.77 8.33
C GLU A 94 -6.31 -6.77 8.98
N GLN A 95 -5.75 -7.95 9.25
CA GLN A 95 -4.40 -8.10 9.80
C GLN A 95 -3.37 -7.56 8.81
N PHE A 96 -3.46 -7.97 7.55
CA PHE A 96 -2.58 -7.48 6.49
C PHE A 96 -2.68 -5.96 6.29
N ALA A 97 -3.89 -5.40 6.31
CA ALA A 97 -4.09 -3.96 6.21
C ALA A 97 -3.51 -3.20 7.41
N ALA A 98 -3.66 -3.73 8.63
CA ALA A 98 -3.09 -3.15 9.83
C ALA A 98 -1.55 -3.17 9.81
N GLU A 99 -0.96 -4.27 9.36
CA GLU A 99 0.49 -4.44 9.23
C GLU A 99 1.07 -3.56 8.14
N CYS A 100 0.42 -3.47 6.98
CA CYS A 100 0.77 -2.50 5.95
C CYS A 100 0.80 -1.10 6.57
N ARG A 101 -0.28 -0.65 7.22
CA ARG A 101 -0.32 0.66 7.90
C ARG A 101 0.77 0.85 8.95
N ALA A 102 1.12 -0.18 9.71
CA ALA A 102 2.22 -0.13 10.67
C ALA A 102 3.59 0.02 9.97
N ALA A 103 3.85 -0.76 8.92
CA ALA A 103 5.07 -0.66 8.12
C ALA A 103 5.20 0.71 7.43
N LEU A 104 4.08 1.32 7.03
CA LEU A 104 4.08 2.67 6.48
C LEU A 104 4.51 3.74 7.51
N ARG A 105 4.14 3.56 8.79
CA ARG A 105 4.47 4.48 9.91
C ARG A 105 5.91 4.32 10.42
N GLY A 106 6.55 3.17 10.19
CA GLY A 106 7.87 2.81 10.74
C GLY A 106 9.10 3.51 10.11
N GLY A 107 8.91 4.38 9.12
CA GLY A 107 9.94 5.35 8.67
C GLY A 107 11.10 4.83 7.81
N ALA A 108 11.43 3.53 7.83
CA ALA A 108 12.44 2.96 6.94
C ALA A 108 11.89 1.74 6.19
N ARG A 109 11.94 1.79 4.85
CA ARG A 109 11.52 0.68 3.98
C ARG A 109 12.71 0.27 3.11
N PRO A 110 13.01 -1.02 2.97
CA PRO A 110 13.93 -1.48 1.93
C PRO A 110 13.42 -1.02 0.56
N ASP A 111 14.29 -0.44 -0.27
CA ASP A 111 13.90 0.14 -1.56
C ASP A 111 13.15 -0.84 -2.47
N GLY A 112 13.48 -2.14 -2.37
CA GLY A 112 12.84 -3.20 -3.16
C GLY A 112 11.36 -3.47 -2.83
N GLU A 113 10.91 -3.13 -1.62
CA GLU A 113 9.54 -3.41 -1.15
C GLU A 113 8.64 -2.17 -1.18
N ARG A 114 9.21 -1.03 -1.59
CA ARG A 114 8.52 0.26 -1.52
C ARG A 114 7.28 0.30 -2.40
N TRP A 115 7.38 -0.22 -3.62
CA TRP A 115 6.27 -0.25 -4.59
C TRP A 115 5.07 -1.03 -4.04
N PHE A 116 5.34 -2.17 -3.39
CA PHE A 116 4.29 -3.04 -2.84
C PHE A 116 3.54 -2.36 -1.71
N LEU A 117 4.27 -1.75 -0.77
CA LEU A 117 3.66 -1.00 0.32
C LEU A 117 2.88 0.23 -0.16
N ASP A 118 3.38 0.91 -1.18
CA ASP A 118 2.67 2.05 -1.78
C ASP A 118 1.39 1.59 -2.50
N ALA A 119 1.40 0.41 -3.15
CA ALA A 119 0.20 -0.22 -3.73
C ALA A 119 -0.81 -0.64 -2.64
N CYS A 120 -0.35 -1.25 -1.55
CA CYS A 120 -1.21 -1.57 -0.40
C CYS A 120 -1.86 -0.32 0.18
N LEU A 121 -1.09 0.77 0.33
CA LEU A 121 -1.62 2.02 0.84
C LEU A 121 -2.68 2.61 -0.09
N ALA A 122 -2.39 2.65 -1.40
CA ALA A 122 -3.32 3.12 -2.41
C ALA A 122 -4.60 2.28 -2.51
N ALA A 123 -4.58 1.00 -2.12
CA ALA A 123 -5.81 0.21 -2.05
C ALA A 123 -6.64 0.49 -0.78
N LEU A 124 -5.99 0.82 0.33
CA LEU A 124 -6.61 0.93 1.64
C LEU A 124 -7.05 2.35 2.03
N ASP A 125 -6.60 3.35 1.28
CA ASP A 125 -6.82 4.77 1.55
C ASP A 125 -7.00 5.55 0.25
N TYR A 126 -8.18 6.15 0.09
CA TYR A 126 -8.56 6.89 -1.11
C TYR A 126 -7.67 8.11 -1.35
N GLU A 127 -7.27 8.83 -0.30
CA GLU A 127 -6.44 10.02 -0.47
C GLU A 127 -5.05 9.61 -0.98
N ALA A 128 -4.49 8.55 -0.40
CA ALA A 128 -3.21 8.01 -0.85
C ALA A 128 -3.28 7.42 -2.27
N PHE A 129 -4.40 6.82 -2.66
CA PHE A 129 -4.69 6.41 -4.04
C PHE A 129 -4.62 7.61 -4.98
N TYR A 130 -5.40 8.64 -4.70
CA TYR A 130 -5.51 9.82 -5.53
C TYR A 130 -4.14 10.51 -5.68
N GLU A 131 -3.42 10.72 -4.57
CA GLU A 131 -2.08 11.30 -4.58
C GLU A 131 -1.10 10.47 -5.41
N THR A 132 -1.17 9.13 -5.31
CA THR A 132 -0.33 8.21 -6.07
C THR A 132 -0.60 8.32 -7.55
N MET A 133 -1.87 8.28 -7.97
CA MET A 133 -2.26 8.40 -9.37
C MET A 133 -1.86 9.76 -9.95
N ALA A 134 -2.15 10.85 -9.24
CA ALA A 134 -1.78 12.20 -9.68
C ALA A 134 -0.25 12.37 -9.81
N ARG A 135 0.52 11.83 -8.85
CA ARG A 135 1.99 11.83 -8.90
C ARG A 135 2.52 11.03 -10.09
N CYS A 136 1.99 9.83 -10.32
CA CYS A 136 2.41 8.97 -11.42
C CYS A 136 2.08 9.60 -12.78
N GLY A 137 0.88 10.18 -12.95
CA GLY A 137 0.49 10.88 -14.17
C GLY A 137 1.40 12.07 -14.47
N ARG A 138 1.74 12.89 -13.46
CA ARG A 138 2.69 14.01 -13.62
C ARG A 138 4.08 13.54 -14.02
N LYS A 139 4.59 12.44 -13.43
CA LYS A 139 5.90 11.88 -13.80
C LYS A 139 5.92 11.43 -15.26
N ARG A 140 4.87 10.73 -15.71
CA ARG A 140 4.76 10.20 -17.08
C ARG A 140 4.62 11.29 -18.13
N ARG A 141 3.96 12.41 -17.83
CA ARG A 141 3.94 13.60 -18.71
C ARG A 141 5.33 14.22 -18.91
N LYS A 142 6.17 14.21 -17.86
CA LYS A 142 7.54 14.77 -17.90
C LYS A 142 8.56 13.83 -18.54
N SER A 143 8.22 12.55 -18.63
CA SER A 143 8.97 11.52 -19.34
C SER A 143 8.18 11.07 -20.58
N PRO A 144 8.04 11.92 -21.62
CA PRO A 144 7.53 11.43 -22.89
C PRO A 144 8.50 10.33 -23.35
N ALA A 145 8.02 9.10 -23.45
CA ALA A 145 8.84 7.96 -23.79
C ALA A 145 9.62 8.23 -25.07
N GLU A 146 10.95 8.01 -25.02
CA GLU A 146 11.73 7.52 -26.14
C GLU A 146 10.99 6.29 -26.70
N THR A 147 10.09 6.53 -27.63
CA THR A 147 9.42 5.47 -28.37
C THR A 147 10.43 4.94 -29.37
N LYS A 148 10.80 3.68 -29.17
CA LYS A 148 11.64 2.90 -30.07
C LYS A 148 10.87 2.56 -31.35
#